data_AF-M1LUE0-F1
#
_entry.id   AF-M1LUE0-F1
#
_cell.length_a   1.000
_cell.length_b   1.000
_cell.length_c   1.000
_cell.angle_alpha   90.00
_cell.angle_beta   90.00
_cell.angle_gamma   90.00
#
_symmetry.space_group_name_H-M   'P 1'
#
loop_
_entity.id
_entity.type
_entity.pdbx_description
1 polymer ?
#
loop_
_entity_poly.entity_id
_entity_poly.type
_entity_poly.pdbx_seq_one_letter_code
_entity_poly.pdbx_strand_id
1 'polypeptide(L)'
;MKLYALKITQNIPQPLFNNLLSFLSEEKQKKINKFIKKEDADRSLIGDILIREALLCDFQIRNIKFNYNAYGKPYLINDPHIFFNISHSGDWVVCAINDCEIGIDIEKVDRFDLDIAKHFFSEKEYFNLIKIAPLKRIEHFYDLWTLKESYIKAYGMGLNLDLRSFSIEIHKNKFILQTKNDFTNCFFKQFDIDKNYKLSVCTIQDSFPREIILKNLYSLNLLEQIKT
;
A
#
# COMPACT_ATOMS: atom_id res chain seq x y z
N MET A 1 1.80 -10.98 -10.52
CA MET A 1 1.95 -10.17 -9.30
C MET A 1 3.35 -10.27 -8.69
N LYS A 2 3.95 -9.14 -8.30
CA LYS A 2 5.14 -9.05 -7.44
C LYS A 2 4.88 -8.07 -6.29
N LEU A 3 5.39 -8.38 -5.10
CA LEU A 3 5.28 -7.55 -3.90
C LEU A 3 6.68 -7.21 -3.39
N TYR A 4 6.88 -5.95 -3.01
CA TYR A 4 8.14 -5.43 -2.51
C TYR A 4 7.93 -4.72 -1.19
N ALA A 5 8.93 -4.77 -0.32
CA ALA A 5 8.92 -4.00 0.91
C ALA A 5 10.32 -3.52 1.28
N LEU A 6 10.37 -2.35 1.91
CA LEU A 6 11.60 -1.75 2.43
C LEU A 6 11.32 -1.19 3.82
N LYS A 7 12.16 -1.57 4.80
CA LYS A 7 12.11 -1.05 6.17
C LYS A 7 13.09 0.10 6.34
N ILE A 8 12.58 1.29 6.65
CA ILE A 8 13.34 2.50 6.96
C ILE A 8 13.71 2.44 8.46
N THR A 9 14.78 1.71 8.79
CA THR A 9 15.21 1.52 10.19
C THR A 9 16.03 2.68 10.74
N GLN A 10 16.48 3.60 9.88
CA GLN A 10 17.31 4.74 10.23
C GLN A 10 17.01 5.91 9.30
N ASN A 11 17.31 7.13 9.76
CA ASN A 11 17.17 8.34 8.96
C ASN A 11 17.96 8.21 7.65
N ILE A 12 17.33 8.58 6.53
CA ILE A 12 18.03 8.63 5.24
C ILE A 12 19.04 9.80 5.30
N PRO A 13 20.35 9.54 5.09
CA PRO A 13 21.36 10.60 5.07
C PRO A 13 21.03 11.66 4.03
N GLN A 14 21.18 12.95 4.37
CA GLN A 14 20.77 14.04 3.49
C GLN A 14 21.37 13.98 2.06
N PRO A 15 22.64 13.60 1.85
CA PRO A 15 23.18 13.45 0.50
C PRO A 15 22.46 12.37 -0.31
N LEU A 16 22.14 11.22 0.32
CA LEU A 16 21.39 10.15 -0.31
C LEU A 16 19.95 10.57 -0.59
N PHE A 17 19.31 11.26 0.36
CA PHE A 17 17.96 11.80 0.19
C PHE A 17 17.88 12.73 -1.02
N ASN A 18 18.79 13.71 -1.12
CA ASN A 18 18.82 14.67 -2.23
C ASN A 18 19.08 13.99 -3.57
N ASN A 19 19.97 12.99 -3.60
CA ASN A 19 20.24 12.20 -4.80
C ASN A 19 18.98 11.43 -5.24
N LEU A 20 18.35 10.67 -4.33
CA LEU A 20 17.12 9.95 -4.63
C LEU A 20 16.00 10.90 -5.08
N LEU A 21 15.85 12.05 -4.42
CA LEU A 21 14.85 13.05 -4.75
C LEU A 21 14.99 13.58 -6.19
N SER A 22 16.22 13.65 -6.71
CA SER A 22 16.48 14.15 -8.08
C SER A 22 15.89 13.26 -9.18
N PHE A 23 15.58 11.99 -8.90
CA PHE A 23 14.92 11.08 -9.86
C PHE A 23 13.40 11.30 -10.00
N LEU A 24 12.81 12.05 -9.08
CA LEU A 24 11.37 12.31 -9.06
C LEU A 24 11.05 13.55 -9.90
N SER A 25 9.83 13.63 -10.42
CA SER A 25 9.31 14.83 -11.08
C SER A 25 9.37 16.05 -10.15
N GLU A 26 9.57 17.25 -10.68
CA GLU A 26 9.59 18.48 -9.88
C GLU A 26 8.37 18.66 -8.96
N GLU A 27 7.17 18.28 -9.42
CA GLU A 27 5.95 18.33 -8.63
C GLU A 27 6.07 17.47 -7.37
N LYS A 28 6.53 16.23 -7.54
CA LYS A 28 6.76 15.30 -6.44
C LYS A 28 7.88 15.78 -5.51
N GLN A 29 8.96 16.35 -6.05
CA GLN A 29 10.01 16.95 -5.24
C GLN A 29 9.46 18.08 -4.35
N LYS A 30 8.67 19.00 -4.94
CA LYS A 30 8.00 20.08 -4.22
C LYS A 30 7.04 19.55 -3.16
N LYS A 31 6.28 18.49 -3.44
CA LYS A 31 5.38 17.84 -2.47
C LYS A 31 6.17 17.26 -1.30
N ILE A 32 7.24 16.52 -1.56
CA ILE A 32 8.08 15.90 -0.52
C ILE A 32 8.73 16.96 0.37
N ASN A 33 9.26 18.03 -0.21
CA ASN A 33 9.89 19.13 0.53
C ASN A 33 8.91 19.95 1.39
N LYS A 34 7.59 19.78 1.23
CA LYS A 34 6.57 20.44 2.06
C LYS A 34 6.21 19.65 3.32
N PHE A 35 6.63 18.40 3.47
CA PHE A 35 6.35 17.65 4.69
C PHE A 35 7.07 18.27 5.88
N ILE A 36 6.31 18.46 6.97
CA ILE A 36 6.84 18.98 8.23
C ILE A 36 7.66 17.89 8.95
N LYS A 37 7.16 16.65 8.92
CA LYS A 37 7.82 15.50 9.54
C LYS A 37 8.74 14.84 8.52
N LYS A 38 10.00 14.62 8.92
CA LYS A 38 11.00 13.99 8.05
C LYS A 38 10.60 12.57 7.67
N GLU A 39 9.95 11.85 8.55
CA GLU A 39 9.52 10.46 8.32
C GLU A 39 8.47 10.36 7.21
N ASP A 40 7.58 11.37 7.09
CA ASP A 40 6.61 11.44 5.99
C ASP A 40 7.29 11.73 4.65
N ALA A 41 8.31 12.59 4.65
CA ALA A 41 9.14 12.88 3.49
C ALA A 41 9.92 11.63 3.04
N ASP A 42 10.56 10.94 3.99
CA ASP A 42 11.35 9.72 3.75
C ASP A 42 10.44 8.60 3.20
N ARG A 43 9.28 8.33 3.82
CA ARG A 43 8.32 7.34 3.30
C ARG A 43 7.81 7.67 1.90
N SER A 44 7.48 8.94 1.65
CA SER A 44 6.99 9.40 0.34
C SER A 44 8.04 9.29 -0.75
N LEU A 45 9.30 9.59 -0.43
CA LEU A 45 10.44 9.43 -1.33
C LEU A 45 10.68 7.96 -1.64
N ILE A 46 10.78 7.12 -0.60
CA ILE A 46 11.06 5.70 -0.77
C ILE A 46 9.92 4.97 -1.50
N GLY A 47 8.66 5.35 -1.28
CA GLY A 47 7.55 4.79 -2.05
C GLY A 47 7.71 4.98 -3.56
N ASP A 48 8.05 6.20 -3.99
CA ASP A 48 8.26 6.52 -5.41
C ASP A 48 9.47 5.76 -5.98
N ILE A 49 10.58 5.76 -5.24
CA ILE A 49 11.82 5.08 -5.61
C ILE A 49 11.63 3.56 -5.70
N LEU A 50 10.91 2.96 -4.75
CA LEU A 50 10.67 1.51 -4.71
C LEU A 50 9.88 1.05 -5.94
N ILE A 51 8.86 1.81 -6.38
CA ILE A 51 8.16 1.50 -7.64
C ILE A 51 9.11 1.66 -8.82
N ARG A 52 9.85 2.78 -8.91
CA ARG A 52 10.71 3.04 -10.06
C ARG A 52 11.76 1.95 -10.24
N GLU A 53 12.37 1.52 -9.14
CA GLU A 53 13.33 0.42 -9.14
C GLU A 53 12.68 -0.90 -9.57
N ALA A 54 11.51 -1.24 -9.00
CA ALA A 54 10.81 -2.46 -9.38
C ALA A 54 10.41 -2.46 -10.88
N LEU A 55 9.84 -1.36 -11.38
CA LEU A 55 9.48 -1.22 -12.78
C LEU A 55 10.69 -1.32 -13.72
N LEU A 56 11.82 -0.75 -13.33
CA LEU A 56 13.05 -0.81 -14.11
C LEU A 56 13.67 -2.22 -14.10
N CYS A 57 13.91 -2.78 -12.92
CA CYS A 57 14.65 -4.03 -12.76
C CYS A 57 13.84 -5.26 -13.15
N ASP A 58 12.56 -5.31 -12.75
CA ASP A 58 11.74 -6.50 -12.85
C ASP A 58 10.79 -6.50 -14.05
N PHE A 59 10.46 -5.31 -14.56
CA PHE A 59 9.54 -5.12 -15.69
C PHE A 59 10.20 -4.43 -16.88
N GLN A 60 11.47 -4.02 -16.78
CA GLN A 60 12.26 -3.40 -17.85
C GLN A 60 11.67 -2.09 -18.39
N ILE A 61 10.84 -1.40 -17.60
CA ILE A 61 10.23 -0.12 -17.98
C ILE A 61 11.18 1.02 -17.60
N ARG A 62 11.72 1.69 -18.61
CA ARG A 62 12.67 2.80 -18.42
C ARG A 62 12.00 4.18 -18.43
N ASN A 63 11.02 4.39 -19.31
CA ASN A 63 10.34 5.68 -19.47
C ASN A 63 9.14 5.81 -18.52
N ILE A 64 9.43 5.85 -17.22
CA ILE A 64 8.43 5.85 -16.16
C ILE A 64 7.81 7.24 -16.02
N LYS A 65 6.57 7.37 -16.47
CA LYS A 65 5.73 8.56 -16.28
C LYS A 65 4.43 8.16 -15.58
N PHE A 66 4.21 8.77 -14.42
CA PHE A 66 2.99 8.60 -13.65
C PHE A 66 1.97 9.67 -14.00
N ASN A 67 0.71 9.30 -13.98
CA ASN A 67 -0.42 10.22 -13.87
C ASN A 67 -1.39 9.67 -12.81
N TYR A 68 -2.45 10.41 -12.49
CA TYR A 68 -3.39 10.05 -11.44
C TYR A 68 -4.81 10.03 -11.99
N ASN A 69 -5.61 9.07 -11.54
CA ASN A 69 -7.04 9.08 -11.85
C ASN A 69 -7.75 10.22 -11.08
N ALA A 70 -9.06 10.39 -11.32
CA ALA A 70 -9.87 11.42 -10.66
C ALA A 70 -9.88 11.37 -9.12
N TYR A 71 -9.44 10.25 -8.53
CA TYR A 71 -9.44 9.99 -7.10
C TYR A 71 -8.04 9.89 -6.50
N GLY A 72 -6.99 10.19 -7.28
CA GLY A 72 -5.60 10.20 -6.82
C GLY A 72 -4.87 8.86 -6.83
N LYS A 73 -5.45 7.80 -7.43
CA LYS A 73 -4.70 6.53 -7.66
C LYS A 73 -3.72 6.74 -8.82
N PRO A 74 -2.41 6.50 -8.61
CA PRO A 74 -1.42 6.64 -9.68
C PRO A 74 -1.51 5.49 -10.70
N TYR A 75 -1.17 5.79 -11.96
CA TYR A 75 -1.05 4.81 -13.05
C TYR A 75 0.09 5.18 -14.00
N LEU A 76 0.57 4.22 -14.79
CA LEU A 76 1.60 4.42 -15.81
C LEU A 76 0.97 4.91 -17.13
N ILE A 77 1.46 6.03 -17.66
CA ILE A 77 0.95 6.59 -18.92
C ILE A 77 1.28 5.70 -20.11
N ASN A 78 2.52 5.20 -20.17
CA ASN A 78 3.04 4.46 -21.33
C ASN A 78 2.74 2.95 -21.25
N ASP A 79 2.38 2.45 -20.07
CA ASP A 79 2.22 1.03 -19.77
C ASP A 79 0.91 0.78 -19.00
N PRO A 80 -0.26 1.10 -19.59
CA PRO A 80 -1.55 1.08 -18.87
C PRO A 80 -2.03 -0.33 -18.47
N HIS A 81 -1.36 -1.37 -18.96
CA HIS A 81 -1.61 -2.77 -18.59
C HIS A 81 -0.88 -3.19 -17.30
N ILE A 82 -0.01 -2.33 -16.75
CA ILE A 82 0.71 -2.58 -15.51
C ILE A 82 0.11 -1.71 -14.42
N PHE A 83 -0.43 -2.39 -13.41
CA PHE A 83 -1.08 -1.78 -12.27
C PHE A 83 -0.15 -1.87 -11.08
N PHE A 84 -0.12 -0.82 -10.27
CA PHE A 84 0.65 -0.82 -9.06
C PHE A 84 -0.05 -0.06 -7.94
N ASN A 85 0.37 -0.33 -6.71
CA ASN A 85 -0.08 0.40 -5.55
C ASN A 85 1.01 0.43 -4.47
N ILE A 86 1.03 1.49 -3.66
CA ILE A 86 1.98 1.68 -2.56
C ILE A 86 1.18 1.85 -1.28
N SER A 87 1.71 1.34 -0.18
CA SER A 87 1.35 1.83 1.15
C SER A 87 2.57 2.00 2.02
N HIS A 88 2.46 2.80 3.06
CA HIS A 88 3.53 2.98 4.03
C HIS A 88 2.95 3.33 5.40
N SER A 89 3.51 2.75 6.45
CA SER A 89 3.13 3.03 7.82
C SER A 89 4.30 2.70 8.73
N GLY A 90 4.50 3.51 9.77
CA GLY A 90 5.67 3.42 10.64
C GLY A 90 6.98 3.39 9.84
N ASP A 91 7.70 2.28 9.98
CA ASP A 91 9.02 2.06 9.39
C ASP A 91 8.95 1.36 8.02
N TRP A 92 7.77 0.94 7.56
CA TRP A 92 7.65 0.13 6.35
C TRP A 92 7.06 0.92 5.19
N VAL A 93 7.65 0.69 4.01
CA VAL A 93 7.09 1.08 2.71
C VAL A 93 6.92 -0.21 1.90
N VAL A 94 5.73 -0.42 1.35
CA VAL A 94 5.38 -1.60 0.56
C VAL A 94 4.85 -1.18 -0.81
N CYS A 95 5.14 -1.99 -1.83
CA CYS A 95 4.70 -1.80 -3.21
C CYS A 95 4.19 -3.12 -3.76
N ALA A 96 3.09 -3.06 -4.52
CA ALA A 96 2.54 -4.19 -5.24
C ALA A 96 2.44 -3.83 -6.72
N ILE A 97 2.83 -4.76 -7.60
CA ILE A 97 2.73 -4.62 -9.06
C ILE A 97 2.04 -5.85 -9.64
N ASN A 98 1.07 -5.63 -10.53
CA ASN A 98 0.33 -6.70 -11.19
C ASN A 98 -0.11 -6.30 -12.62
N ASP A 99 -0.64 -7.28 -13.36
CA ASP A 99 -1.23 -7.10 -14.71
C ASP A 99 -2.75 -6.82 -14.66
N CYS A 100 -3.31 -6.68 -13.46
CA CYS A 100 -4.68 -6.26 -13.21
C CYS A 100 -4.78 -5.41 -11.93
N GLU A 101 -5.96 -4.89 -11.64
CA GLU A 101 -6.22 -4.02 -10.49
C GLU A 101 -5.69 -4.64 -9.19
N ILE A 102 -4.85 -3.86 -8.52
CA ILE A 102 -4.22 -4.25 -7.26
C ILE A 102 -4.23 -3.09 -6.27
N GLY A 103 -4.39 -3.44 -5.00
CA GLY A 103 -4.25 -2.55 -3.85
C GLY A 103 -3.47 -3.26 -2.76
N ILE A 104 -2.62 -2.52 -2.06
CA ILE A 104 -1.82 -2.99 -0.94
C ILE A 104 -1.97 -1.98 0.20
N ASP A 105 -2.08 -2.49 1.42
CA ASP A 105 -2.10 -1.64 2.59
C ASP A 105 -1.30 -2.22 3.74
N ILE A 106 -0.51 -1.38 4.41
CA ILE A 106 0.26 -1.73 5.60
C ILE A 106 -0.06 -0.73 6.70
N GLU A 107 -0.31 -1.22 7.91
CA GLU A 107 -0.47 -0.37 9.08
C GLU A 107 0.30 -0.88 10.28
N LYS A 108 0.94 0.05 11.00
CA LYS A 108 1.54 -0.21 12.30
C LYS A 108 0.45 -0.38 13.33
N VAL A 109 0.44 -1.52 14.01
CA VAL A 109 -0.42 -1.77 15.16
C VAL A 109 0.08 -0.92 16.32
N ASP A 110 -0.67 0.13 16.62
CA ASP A 110 -0.53 0.97 17.81
C ASP A 110 -1.93 1.16 18.43
N ARG A 111 -2.16 2.21 19.21
CA ARG A 111 -3.48 2.53 19.78
C ARG A 111 -4.56 2.54 18.70
N PHE A 112 -5.71 1.92 19.01
CA PHE A 112 -6.89 1.96 18.17
C PHE A 112 -8.01 2.70 18.89
N ASP A 113 -8.82 3.41 18.12
CA ASP A 113 -9.99 4.13 18.61
C ASP A 113 -11.26 3.43 18.10
N LEU A 114 -12.13 3.04 19.03
CA LEU A 114 -13.42 2.42 18.70
C LEU A 114 -14.32 3.35 17.90
N ASP A 115 -14.16 4.66 18.03
CA ASP A 115 -14.92 5.63 17.26
C ASP A 115 -14.51 5.58 15.79
N ILE A 116 -13.23 5.35 15.46
CA ILE A 116 -12.81 5.14 14.06
C ILE A 116 -13.53 3.92 13.49
N ALA A 117 -13.53 2.79 14.22
CA ALA A 117 -14.24 1.60 13.78
C ALA A 117 -15.75 1.87 13.56
N LYS A 118 -16.38 2.62 14.46
CA LYS A 118 -17.81 2.97 14.36
C LYS A 118 -18.13 3.84 13.14
N HIS A 119 -17.21 4.70 12.72
CA HIS A 119 -17.42 5.61 11.59
C HIS A 119 -17.08 4.99 10.23
N PHE A 120 -16.12 4.06 10.17
CA PHE A 120 -15.63 3.52 8.89
C PHE A 120 -16.04 2.08 8.63
N PHE A 121 -16.39 1.29 9.65
CA PHE A 121 -16.82 -0.09 9.43
C PHE A 121 -18.33 -0.16 9.20
N SER A 122 -18.73 -1.15 8.40
CA SER A 122 -20.14 -1.52 8.31
C SER A 122 -20.67 -1.89 9.70
N GLU A 123 -21.98 -1.78 9.90
CA GLU A 123 -22.59 -2.12 11.19
C GLU A 123 -22.24 -3.56 11.61
N LYS A 124 -22.27 -4.49 10.67
CA LYS A 124 -21.93 -5.90 10.88
C LYS A 124 -20.49 -6.09 11.35
N GLU A 125 -19.54 -5.45 10.69
CA GLU A 125 -18.12 -5.47 11.06
C GLU A 125 -17.89 -4.87 12.46
N TYR A 126 -18.50 -3.71 12.73
CA TYR A 126 -18.40 -3.06 14.04
C TYR A 126 -18.98 -3.94 15.15
N PHE A 127 -20.17 -4.52 14.96
CA PHE A 127 -20.79 -5.42 15.94
C PHE A 127 -19.95 -6.69 16.17
N ASN A 128 -19.29 -7.22 15.15
CA ASN A 128 -18.38 -8.34 15.30
C ASN A 128 -17.12 -7.93 16.07
N LEU A 129 -16.55 -6.76 15.78
CA LEU A 129 -15.36 -6.23 16.46
C LEU A 129 -15.58 -6.05 17.97
N ILE A 130 -16.72 -5.46 18.38
CA ILE A 130 -16.98 -5.21 19.81
C ILE A 130 -17.21 -6.50 20.62
N LYS A 131 -17.62 -7.60 19.96
CA LYS A 131 -17.76 -8.93 20.60
C LYS A 131 -16.43 -9.62 20.85
N ILE A 132 -15.36 -9.18 20.18
CA ILE A 132 -14.01 -9.72 20.39
C ILE A 132 -13.48 -9.24 21.75
N ALA A 133 -12.75 -10.14 22.42
CA ALA A 133 -12.07 -9.85 23.68
C ALA A 133 -11.17 -8.61 23.54
N PRO A 134 -11.16 -7.68 24.51
CA PRO A 134 -10.44 -6.40 24.38
C PRO A 134 -8.97 -6.53 23.92
N LEU A 135 -8.25 -7.54 24.41
CA LEU A 135 -6.84 -7.78 24.07
C LEU A 135 -6.60 -8.14 22.60
N LYS A 136 -7.58 -8.75 21.91
CA LYS A 136 -7.49 -9.14 20.50
C LYS A 136 -8.18 -8.14 19.56
N ARG A 137 -8.90 -7.18 20.13
CA ARG A 137 -9.71 -6.23 19.35
C ARG A 137 -8.83 -5.31 18.51
N ILE A 138 -7.70 -4.87 19.05
CA ILE A 138 -6.73 -4.02 18.36
C ILE A 138 -6.19 -4.71 17.10
N GLU A 139 -5.76 -5.97 17.21
CA GLU A 139 -5.25 -6.73 16.07
C GLU A 139 -6.33 -6.94 15.02
N HIS A 140 -7.54 -7.32 15.43
CA HIS A 140 -8.66 -7.52 14.52
C HIS A 140 -9.11 -6.22 13.83
N PHE A 141 -9.02 -5.08 14.53
CA PHE A 141 -9.28 -3.77 13.93
C PHE A 141 -8.30 -3.51 12.79
N TYR A 142 -6.99 -3.68 13.01
CA TYR A 142 -5.98 -3.45 11.98
C TYR A 142 -6.02 -4.51 10.86
N ASP A 143 -6.40 -5.76 11.17
CA ASP A 143 -6.68 -6.77 10.15
C ASP A 143 -7.76 -6.28 9.19
N LEU A 144 -8.90 -5.87 9.75
CA LEU A 144 -10.02 -5.39 8.94
C LEU A 144 -9.72 -4.06 8.24
N TRP A 145 -9.04 -3.14 8.92
CA TRP A 145 -8.66 -1.85 8.36
C TRP A 145 -7.82 -2.01 7.10
N THR A 146 -6.72 -2.79 7.19
CA THR A 146 -5.83 -3.01 6.05
C THR A 146 -6.52 -3.76 4.91
N LEU A 147 -7.43 -4.70 5.21
CA LEU A 147 -8.26 -5.36 4.20
C LEU A 147 -9.14 -4.34 3.45
N LYS A 148 -9.85 -3.47 4.17
CA LYS A 148 -10.73 -2.45 3.58
C LYS A 148 -9.92 -1.42 2.78
N GLU A 149 -8.81 -0.94 3.30
CA GLU A 149 -7.91 0.00 2.61
C GLU A 149 -7.32 -0.64 1.34
N SER A 150 -6.87 -1.90 1.41
CA SER A 150 -6.38 -2.60 0.22
C SER A 150 -7.46 -2.74 -0.86
N TYR A 151 -8.72 -2.95 -0.48
CA TYR A 151 -9.85 -3.01 -1.41
C TYR A 151 -10.11 -1.66 -2.09
N ILE A 152 -10.23 -0.57 -1.33
CA ILE A 152 -10.50 0.75 -1.94
C ILE A 152 -9.32 1.24 -2.78
N LYS A 153 -8.09 0.84 -2.43
CA LYS A 153 -6.89 1.08 -3.23
C LYS A 153 -6.89 0.25 -4.52
N ALA A 154 -7.37 -1.01 -4.48
CA ALA A 154 -7.53 -1.83 -5.67
C ALA A 154 -8.59 -1.24 -6.61
N TYR A 155 -9.74 -0.86 -6.06
CA TYR A 155 -10.82 -0.24 -6.83
C TYR A 155 -10.42 1.15 -7.38
N GLY A 156 -9.67 1.93 -6.60
CA GLY A 156 -9.10 3.19 -7.04
C GLY A 156 -10.02 4.41 -6.90
N MET A 157 -11.10 4.31 -6.12
CA MET A 157 -11.97 5.43 -5.75
C MET A 157 -11.47 6.22 -4.52
N GLY A 158 -10.48 5.70 -3.81
CA GLY A 158 -10.02 6.28 -2.54
C GLY A 158 -11.17 6.41 -1.53
N LEU A 159 -11.14 7.48 -0.73
CA LEU A 159 -12.18 7.76 0.27
C LEU A 159 -13.52 8.26 -0.33
N ASN A 160 -13.65 8.34 -1.67
CA ASN A 160 -14.96 8.59 -2.29
C ASN A 160 -15.87 7.36 -2.23
N LEU A 161 -15.30 6.17 -2.00
CA LEU A 161 -16.08 5.00 -1.62
C LEU A 161 -16.28 5.01 -0.11
N ASP A 162 -17.53 5.09 0.33
CA ASP A 162 -17.87 4.95 1.75
C ASP A 162 -17.45 3.56 2.26
N LEU A 163 -16.53 3.51 3.23
CA LEU A 163 -16.05 2.25 3.81
C LEU A 163 -17.17 1.46 4.51
N ARG A 164 -18.29 2.09 4.87
CA ARG A 164 -19.47 1.42 5.44
C ARG A 164 -20.34 0.74 4.38
N SER A 165 -20.17 1.07 3.10
CA SER A 165 -21.00 0.56 2.00
C SER A 165 -20.70 -0.88 1.59
N PHE A 166 -19.59 -1.44 2.07
CA PHE A 166 -19.18 -2.83 1.87
C PHE A 166 -18.67 -3.42 3.18
N SER A 167 -18.65 -4.75 3.26
CA SER A 167 -18.10 -5.47 4.40
C SER A 167 -17.19 -6.61 3.98
N ILE A 168 -16.17 -6.90 4.77
CA ILE A 168 -15.26 -8.02 4.60
C ILE A 168 -15.43 -8.97 5.79
N GLU A 169 -15.87 -10.19 5.51
CA GLU A 169 -15.93 -11.24 6.53
C GLU A 169 -14.60 -12.00 6.60
N ILE A 170 -14.07 -12.15 7.82
CA ILE A 170 -12.81 -12.85 8.09
C ILE A 170 -13.12 -14.25 8.62
N HIS A 171 -12.81 -15.28 7.82
CA HIS A 171 -13.02 -16.69 8.14
C HIS A 171 -11.70 -17.46 8.14
N LYS A 172 -11.01 -17.51 9.29
CA LYS A 172 -9.63 -18.04 9.40
C LYS A 172 -8.70 -17.34 8.40
N ASN A 173 -8.40 -17.98 7.27
CA ASN A 173 -7.52 -17.46 6.22
C ASN A 173 -8.26 -17.12 4.92
N LYS A 174 -9.59 -17.01 4.97
CA LYS A 174 -10.44 -16.61 3.84
C LYS A 174 -11.12 -15.29 4.15
N PHE A 175 -11.16 -14.42 3.16
CA PHE A 175 -11.79 -13.10 3.26
C PHE A 175 -12.89 -13.02 2.21
N ILE A 176 -14.10 -12.68 2.63
CA ILE A 176 -15.27 -12.64 1.75
C ILE A 176 -15.77 -11.21 1.68
N LEU A 177 -15.69 -10.61 0.49
CA LEU A 177 -16.24 -9.30 0.22
C LEU A 177 -17.76 -9.39 0.02
N GLN A 178 -18.49 -8.50 0.69
CA GLN A 178 -19.90 -8.23 0.47
C GLN A 178 -20.04 -6.77 0.05
N THR A 179 -20.39 -6.55 -1.21
CA THR A 179 -20.57 -5.22 -1.78
C THR A 179 -21.72 -5.23 -2.80
N LYS A 180 -22.24 -4.04 -3.10
CA LYS A 180 -23.25 -3.80 -4.15
C LYS A 180 -22.70 -2.96 -5.31
N ASN A 181 -21.44 -2.55 -5.25
CA ASN A 181 -20.78 -1.87 -6.37
C ASN A 181 -20.40 -2.88 -7.47
N ASP A 182 -19.77 -2.40 -8.53
CA ASP A 182 -19.30 -3.19 -9.68
C ASP A 182 -17.98 -3.94 -9.41
N PHE A 183 -17.18 -3.49 -8.43
CA PHE A 183 -15.90 -4.10 -8.06
C PHE A 183 -16.06 -5.23 -7.03
N THR A 184 -16.53 -6.40 -7.51
CA THR A 184 -17.04 -7.52 -6.67
C THR A 184 -16.16 -8.76 -6.61
N ASN A 185 -15.44 -9.11 -7.69
CA ASN A 185 -14.66 -10.35 -7.79
C ASN A 185 -13.24 -10.20 -7.22
N CYS A 186 -13.15 -9.79 -5.96
CA CYS A 186 -11.88 -9.50 -5.31
C CYS A 186 -11.41 -10.64 -4.41
N PHE A 187 -10.11 -10.92 -4.48
CA PHE A 187 -9.39 -11.84 -3.62
C PHE A 187 -8.46 -11.05 -2.72
N PHE A 188 -8.22 -11.59 -1.53
CA PHE A 188 -7.41 -10.95 -0.51
C PHE A 188 -6.36 -11.91 0.03
N LYS A 189 -5.20 -11.37 0.39
CA LYS A 189 -4.21 -12.09 1.18
C LYS A 189 -3.55 -11.14 2.18
N GLN A 190 -3.45 -11.61 3.43
CA GLN A 190 -2.63 -10.97 4.45
C GLN A 190 -1.23 -11.59 4.47
N PHE A 191 -0.22 -10.77 4.72
CA PHE A 191 1.18 -11.20 4.78
C PHE A 191 1.79 -10.82 6.13
N ASP A 192 2.47 -11.76 6.75
CA ASP A 192 3.27 -11.50 7.95
C ASP A 192 4.62 -10.93 7.55
N ILE A 193 4.81 -9.63 7.77
CA ILE A 193 6.09 -8.95 7.50
C ILE A 193 6.81 -8.51 8.78
N ASP A 194 6.05 -8.12 9.79
CA ASP A 194 6.53 -7.66 11.09
C ASP A 194 5.39 -7.83 12.10
N LYS A 195 5.70 -8.34 13.30
CA LYS A 195 4.70 -8.64 14.35
C LYS A 195 3.87 -7.43 14.77
N ASN A 196 4.41 -6.23 14.60
CA ASN A 196 3.73 -4.98 14.98
C ASN A 196 2.97 -4.34 13.82
N TYR A 197 2.79 -5.04 12.71
CA TYR A 197 2.16 -4.50 11.51
C TYR A 197 1.15 -5.48 10.95
N LYS A 198 0.12 -4.94 10.30
CA LYS A 198 -0.82 -5.70 9.46
C LYS A 198 -0.61 -5.28 8.02
N LEU A 199 -0.58 -6.25 7.11
CA LEU A 199 -0.37 -6.03 5.69
C LEU A 199 -1.37 -6.85 4.90
N SER A 200 -2.15 -6.19 4.05
CA SER A 200 -3.18 -6.79 3.21
C SER A 200 -2.98 -6.42 1.75
N VAL A 201 -3.25 -7.37 0.84
CA VAL A 201 -3.28 -7.15 -0.61
C VAL A 201 -4.64 -7.58 -1.14
N CYS A 202 -5.22 -6.76 -2.00
CA CYS A 202 -6.47 -7.03 -2.72
C CYS A 202 -6.21 -6.98 -4.23
N THR A 203 -6.78 -7.92 -4.98
CA THR A 203 -6.74 -7.93 -6.45
C THR A 203 -7.92 -8.73 -7.03
N ILE A 204 -8.12 -8.70 -8.35
CA ILE A 204 -9.18 -9.47 -9.02
C ILE A 204 -8.75 -10.86 -9.49
N GLN A 205 -7.51 -11.27 -9.22
CA GLN A 205 -6.97 -12.60 -9.53
C GLN A 205 -6.55 -13.33 -8.26
N ASP A 206 -6.96 -14.60 -8.11
CA ASP A 206 -6.54 -15.46 -6.99
C ASP A 206 -5.14 -16.06 -7.22
N SER A 207 -4.14 -15.19 -7.38
CA SER A 207 -2.75 -15.58 -7.63
C SER A 207 -1.79 -14.66 -6.90
N PHE A 208 -1.55 -14.97 -5.62
CA PHE A 208 -0.62 -14.23 -4.78
C PHE A 208 0.76 -14.88 -4.73
N PRO A 209 1.85 -14.10 -4.65
CA PRO A 209 3.16 -14.66 -4.42
C PRO A 209 3.24 -15.32 -3.03
N ARG A 210 4.20 -16.24 -2.88
CA ARG A 210 4.47 -16.89 -1.59
C ARG A 210 5.08 -15.92 -0.59
N GLU A 211 5.97 -15.04 -1.06
CA GLU A 211 6.78 -14.16 -0.23
C GLU A 211 6.80 -12.73 -0.79
N ILE A 212 7.22 -11.80 0.06
CA ILE A 212 7.46 -10.39 -0.29
C ILE A 212 8.95 -10.20 -0.53
N ILE A 213 9.31 -9.53 -1.62
CA ILE A 213 10.70 -9.24 -1.97
C ILE A 213 11.18 -8.08 -1.10
N LEU A 214 12.07 -8.38 -0.15
CA LEU A 214 12.68 -7.35 0.70
C LEU A 214 13.78 -6.60 -0.06
N LYS A 215 13.69 -5.27 -0.05
CA LYS A 215 14.67 -4.35 -0.62
C LYS A 215 15.41 -3.62 0.49
N ASN A 216 16.65 -3.27 0.24
CA ASN A 216 17.47 -2.44 1.12
C ASN A 216 17.71 -1.07 0.45
N LEU A 217 17.66 0.00 1.23
CA LEU A 217 17.96 1.37 0.81
C LEU A 217 19.26 1.48 -0.02
N TYR A 218 20.31 0.78 0.38
CA TYR A 218 21.62 0.82 -0.31
C TYR A 218 21.71 -0.10 -1.54
N SER A 219 20.71 -0.96 -1.75
CA SER A 219 20.61 -1.84 -2.93
C SER A 219 19.69 -1.30 -4.03
N LEU A 220 19.11 -0.11 -3.82
CA LEU A 220 18.25 0.54 -4.83
C LEU A 220 19.14 1.03 -5.98
N ASN A 221 19.39 0.15 -6.95
CA ASN A 221 20.36 0.31 -8.05
C ASN A 221 19.92 1.29 -9.17
N LEU A 222 19.13 2.33 -8.86
CA LEU A 222 18.65 3.27 -9.88
C LEU A 222 19.78 4.04 -10.58
N LEU A 223 20.87 4.35 -9.86
CA LEU A 223 21.97 5.17 -10.36
C LEU A 223 22.85 4.48 -11.41
N GLU A 224 23.06 3.16 -11.29
CA GLU A 224 23.91 2.41 -12.22
C GLU A 224 23.15 2.07 -13.51
N GLN A 225 21.83 1.91 -13.43
CA GLN A 225 21.01 1.37 -14.53
C GLN A 225 20.40 2.43 -15.44
N ILE A 226 20.22 3.68 -14.97
CA ILE A 226 19.76 4.81 -15.80
C ILE A 226 20.87 5.34 -16.73
N LYS A 227 22.15 5.02 -16.44
CA LYS A 227 23.31 5.44 -17.25
C LYS A 227 23.56 4.58 -18.50
N THR A 228 22.72 3.60 -18.77
CA THR A 228 22.73 2.72 -19.96
C THR A 228 21.39 2.77 -20.66
#